data_AF-A0A1G4BM74-F1
#
_entry.id   AF-A0A1G4BM74-F1
#
_cell.length_a   1.000
_cell.length_b   1.000
_cell.length_c   1.000
_cell.angle_alpha   90.00
_cell.angle_beta   90.00
_cell.angle_gamma   90.00
#
_symmetry.space_group_name_H-M   'P 1'
#
loop_
_entity.id
_entity.type
_entity.pdbx_description
1 polymer ?
#
loop_
_entity_poly.entity_id
_entity_poly.type
_entity_poly.pdbx_seq_one_letter_code
_entity_poly.pdbx_strand_id
1 'polypeptide(L)'
;MVNQPARVPTSTPALARFLPAAITVGIVSAVVLNIRSQLKTESQQMDRFFSKYNNPQSEANRQKVYEGSLDDPRRSWYNALGR
;
A
#
# COMPACT_ATOMS: atom_id res chain seq x y z
N MET A 1 -10.15 -43.91 -37.36
CA MET A 1 -9.13 -42.86 -37.13
C MET A 1 -8.87 -42.83 -35.63
N VAL A 2 -7.69 -43.27 -35.19
CA VAL A 2 -7.35 -43.33 -33.76
C VAL A 2 -6.83 -41.96 -33.34
N ASN A 3 -7.51 -41.30 -32.40
CA ASN A 3 -7.03 -40.06 -31.79
C ASN A 3 -5.76 -40.38 -30.99
N GLN A 4 -4.62 -39.92 -31.48
CA GLN A 4 -3.36 -40.01 -30.76
C GLN A 4 -3.41 -39.04 -29.57
N PRO A 5 -3.16 -39.49 -28.33
CA PRO A 5 -3.17 -38.58 -27.19
C PRO A 5 -2.08 -37.53 -27.38
N ALA A 6 -2.43 -36.26 -27.19
CA ALA A 6 -1.50 -35.14 -27.32
C ALA A 6 -0.26 -35.40 -26.45
N ARG A 7 0.91 -35.45 -27.07
CA ARG A 7 2.18 -35.65 -26.38
C ARG A 7 2.46 -34.41 -25.53
N VAL A 8 2.22 -34.51 -24.23
CA VAL A 8 2.58 -33.45 -23.28
C VAL A 8 4.10 -33.31 -23.32
N PRO A 9 4.66 -32.14 -23.65
CA PRO A 9 6.10 -31.95 -23.70
C PRO A 9 6.67 -32.20 -22.30
N THR A 10 7.62 -33.13 -22.20
CA THR A 10 8.35 -33.40 -20.96
C THR A 10 9.15 -32.15 -20.61
N SER A 11 8.79 -31.47 -19.52
CA SER A 11 9.53 -30.32 -19.02
C SER A 11 11.00 -30.68 -18.81
N THR A 12 11.92 -29.80 -19.23
CA THR A 12 13.33 -29.99 -18.91
C THR A 12 13.52 -30.04 -17.39
N PRO A 13 14.53 -30.78 -16.87
CA PRO A 13 14.74 -30.93 -15.43
C PRO A 13 14.88 -29.58 -14.69
N ALA A 14 15.46 -28.58 -15.36
CA ALA A 14 15.57 -27.22 -14.86
C ALA A 14 14.18 -26.56 -14.72
N LEU A 15 13.31 -26.66 -15.73
CA LEU A 15 11.96 -26.09 -15.67
C LEU A 15 11.16 -26.71 -14.51
N ALA A 16 11.19 -28.04 -14.36
CA ALA A 16 10.49 -28.73 -13.28
C ALA A 16 10.96 -28.27 -11.88
N ARG A 17 12.24 -27.90 -11.74
CA ARG A 17 12.82 -27.44 -10.47
C ARG A 17 12.46 -26.00 -10.13
N PHE A 18 12.39 -25.11 -11.13
CA PHE A 18 12.22 -23.67 -10.88
C PHE A 18 10.79 -23.16 -11.08
N LEU A 19 9.95 -23.88 -11.83
CA LEU A 19 8.57 -23.48 -12.10
C LEU A 19 7.74 -23.23 -10.81
N PRO A 20 7.80 -24.08 -9.76
CA PRO A 20 7.05 -23.82 -8.52
C PRO A 20 7.48 -22.52 -7.81
N ALA A 21 8.79 -22.25 -7.81
CA ALA A 21 9.34 -21.02 -7.22
C ALA A 21 8.90 -19.78 -8.02
N ALA A 22 8.97 -19.85 -9.35
CA ALA A 22 8.50 -18.76 -10.22
C ALA A 22 7.02 -18.47 -10.03
N ILE A 23 6.18 -19.50 -9.93
CA ILE A 23 4.74 -19.35 -9.64
C ILE A 23 4.54 -18.65 -8.29
N THR A 24 5.26 -19.08 -7.26
CA THR A 24 5.15 -18.50 -5.91
C THR A 24 5.54 -17.02 -5.91
N VAL A 25 6.67 -16.68 -6.53
CA VAL A 25 7.12 -15.28 -6.67
C VAL A 25 6.09 -14.45 -7.44
N GLY A 26 5.51 -15.01 -8.50
CA GLY A 26 4.46 -14.35 -9.29
C GLY A 26 3.22 -14.03 -8.45
N ILE A 27 2.73 -15.01 -7.68
CA ILE A 27 1.56 -14.83 -6.82
C ILE A 27 1.83 -13.80 -5.72
N VAL A 28 2.96 -13.93 -5.01
CA VAL A 28 3.33 -12.98 -3.95
C VAL A 28 3.44 -11.56 -4.49
N SER A 29 4.10 -11.40 -5.65
CA SER A 29 4.23 -10.10 -6.30
C SER A 29 2.87 -9.50 -6.68
N ALA A 30 1.95 -10.31 -7.22
CA ALA A 30 0.61 -9.87 -7.57
C ALA A 30 -0.17 -9.38 -6.34
N VAL A 31 -0.09 -10.10 -5.22
CA VAL A 31 -0.73 -9.69 -3.96
C VAL A 31 -0.14 -8.38 -3.44
N VAL A 32 1.19 -8.25 -3.41
CA VAL A 32 1.87 -7.03 -2.94
C VAL A 32 1.47 -5.83 -3.80
N LEU A 33 1.44 -5.98 -5.13
CA LEU A 33 1.04 -4.92 -6.04
C LEU A 33 -0.43 -4.52 -5.85
N ASN A 34 -1.31 -5.49 -5.62
CA ASN A 34 -2.72 -5.22 -5.35
C ASN A 34 -2.91 -4.44 -4.03
N ILE A 35 -2.24 -4.86 -2.95
CA ILE A 35 -2.27 -4.14 -1.67
C ILE A 35 -1.73 -2.72 -1.85
N ARG A 36 -0.60 -2.56 -2.54
CA ARG A 36 -0.02 -1.24 -2.83
C ARG A 36 -0.97 -0.36 -3.64
N SER A 37 -1.70 -0.94 -4.59
CA SER A 37 -2.70 -0.22 -5.39
C SER A 37 -3.86 0.27 -4.51
N GLN A 38 -4.39 -0.58 -3.63
CA GLN A 38 -5.47 -0.20 -2.71
C GLN A 38 -5.03 0.92 -1.77
N LEU A 39 -3.86 0.77 -1.12
CA LEU A 39 -3.31 1.80 -0.24
C LEU A 39 -3.12 3.14 -0.94
N LYS A 40 -2.65 3.14 -2.20
CA LYS A 40 -2.49 4.37 -2.98
C LYS A 40 -3.84 5.02 -3.32
N THR A 41 -4.85 4.23 -3.63
CA THR A 41 -6.20 4.76 -3.90
C THR A 41 -6.82 5.33 -2.63
N GLU A 42 -6.70 4.63 -1.51
CA GLU A 42 -7.23 5.08 -0.22
C GLU A 42 -6.50 6.31 0.30
N SER A 43 -5.17 6.36 0.19
CA SER A 43 -4.39 7.53 0.58
C SER A 43 -4.85 8.78 -0.18
N GLN A 44 -5.05 8.66 -1.50
CA GLN A 44 -5.56 9.78 -2.31
C GLN A 44 -6.97 10.21 -1.92
N GLN A 45 -7.84 9.28 -1.52
CA GLN A 45 -9.16 9.62 -1.02
C GLN A 45 -9.06 10.34 0.33
N MET A 46 -8.29 9.80 1.27
CA MET A 46 -8.04 10.41 2.57
C MET A 46 -7.44 11.81 2.43
N ASP A 47 -6.45 11.99 1.56
CA ASP A 47 -5.84 13.30 1.27
C ASP A 47 -6.88 14.31 0.77
N ARG A 48 -7.83 13.88 -0.08
CA ARG A 48 -8.94 14.73 -0.54
C ARG A 48 -9.93 15.08 0.58
N PHE A 49 -10.15 14.18 1.54
CA PHE A 49 -10.97 14.49 2.70
C PHE A 49 -10.24 15.47 3.64
N PHE A 50 -8.97 15.18 3.96
CA PHE A 50 -8.16 16.05 4.80
C PHE A 50 -7.95 17.43 4.20
N SER A 51 -7.80 17.56 2.88
CA SER A 51 -7.65 18.87 2.24
C SER A 51 -8.89 19.76 2.42
N LYS A 52 -10.10 19.19 2.47
CA LYS A 52 -11.33 19.94 2.80
C LYS A 52 -11.33 20.44 4.24
N TYR A 53 -10.83 19.63 5.16
CA TYR A 53 -10.70 19.94 6.59
C TYR A 53 -9.37 20.64 6.94
N ASN A 54 -8.56 21.00 5.95
CA ASN A 54 -7.33 21.76 6.14
C ASN A 54 -7.57 23.21 5.69
N ASN A 55 -8.46 23.88 6.40
CA ASN A 55 -8.82 25.27 6.18
C ASN A 55 -8.53 26.12 7.43
N PRO A 56 -8.34 27.44 7.30
CA PRO A 56 -7.96 28.30 8.43
C PRO A 56 -8.93 28.22 9.62
N GLN A 57 -10.25 28.10 9.37
CA GLN A 57 -11.22 27.94 10.45
C GLN A 57 -11.05 26.61 11.21
N SER A 58 -10.81 25.51 10.50
CA SER A 58 -10.61 24.19 11.13
C SER A 58 -9.29 24.09 11.91
N GLU A 59 -8.20 24.68 11.40
CA GLU A 59 -6.93 24.73 12.11
C GLU A 59 -7.01 25.64 13.34
N ALA A 60 -7.71 26.77 13.25
CA ALA A 60 -7.98 27.61 14.42
C ALA A 60 -8.78 26.86 15.49
N ASN A 61 -9.77 26.05 15.11
CA ASN A 61 -10.51 25.21 16.06
C ASN A 61 -9.65 24.09 16.66
N ARG A 62 -8.71 23.51 15.90
CA ARG A 62 -7.75 22.54 16.44
C ARG A 62 -6.76 23.18 17.41
N GLN A 63 -6.33 24.42 17.13
CA GLN A 63 -5.45 25.18 18.01
C GLN A 63 -6.07 25.42 19.38
N LYS A 64 -7.40 25.63 19.46
CA LYS A 64 -8.13 25.83 20.72
C LYS A 64 -8.00 24.68 21.71
N VAL A 65 -7.82 23.45 21.24
CA VAL A 65 -7.61 22.29 22.14
C VAL A 65 -6.32 22.42 22.94
N TYR A 66 -5.35 23.16 22.40
CA TYR A 66 -4.04 23.38 23.01
C TYR A 66 -3.93 24.76 23.67
N GLU A 67 -4.99 25.58 23.65
CA GLU A 67 -5.03 26.85 24.35
C GLU A 67 -4.94 26.59 25.87
N GLY A 68 -3.86 27.08 26.50
CA GLY A 68 -3.56 26.87 27.92
C GLY A 68 -2.58 25.74 28.22
N SER A 69 -2.15 24.95 27.22
CA SER A 69 -1.02 24.04 27.39
C SER A 69 0.30 24.82 27.32
N LEU A 70 1.30 24.40 28.09
CA LEU A 70 2.62 25.06 28.12
C LEU A 70 3.37 24.96 26.78
N ASP A 71 3.13 23.90 26.01
CA ASP A 71 3.76 23.65 24.70
C ASP A 71 2.81 22.92 23.76
N ASP A 72 2.78 23.33 22.48
CA ASP A 72 2.03 22.63 21.43
C ASP A 72 2.81 21.37 21.00
N PRO A 73 2.32 20.15 21.30
CA PRO A 73 3.03 18.91 20.99
C PRO A 73 3.24 18.72 19.48
N ARG A 74 2.48 19.40 18.62
CA ARG A 74 2.66 19.34 17.17
C ARG A 74 3.95 20.03 16.71
N ARG A 75 4.44 21.01 17.48
CA ARG A 75 5.69 21.74 17.23
C ARG A 75 6.89 21.12 17.96
N SER A 76 6.65 20.07 18.74
CA SER A 76 7.71 19.36 19.45
C SER A 76 8.70 18.74 18.48
N TRP A 77 9.98 18.76 18.84
CA TRP A 77 11.04 18.12 18.07
C TRP A 77 10.88 16.59 17.98
N TYR A 78 10.15 15.99 18.92
CA TYR A 78 9.81 14.57 18.92
C TYR A 78 8.73 14.21 17.89
N ASN A 79 8.04 15.20 17.32
CA ASN A 79 7.02 14.96 16.32
C ASN A 79 7.66 14.72 14.94
N ALA A 80 8.06 13.47 14.69
CA ALA A 80 8.61 13.05 13.40
C ALA A 80 7.58 13.11 12.24
N LEU A 81 6.30 13.28 12.55
CA LEU A 81 5.20 13.42 11.58
C LEU A 81 4.91 14.90 11.24
N GLY A 82 5.54 15.85 11.95
CA GLY A 82 5.24 17.27 11.88
C GLY A 82 6.43 18.12 11.46
N ARG A 83 6.83 18.00 10.19
CA ARG A 83 7.51 19.04 9.40
C ARG A 83 7.04 19.00 7.96
#